data_AF-A0A3C0INF6-F1
#
_entry.id   AF-A0A3C0INF6-F1
#
_cell.length_a   1.000
_cell.length_b   1.000
_cell.length_c   1.000
_cell.angle_alpha   90.00
_cell.angle_beta   90.00
_cell.angle_gamma   90.00
#
_symmetry.space_group_name_H-M   'P 1'
#
loop_
_entity.id
_entity.type
_entity.pdbx_description
1 polymer ?
#
loop_
_entity_poly.entity_id
_entity_poly.type
_entity_poly.pdbx_seq_one_letter_code
_entity_poly.pdbx_strand_id
1 'polypeptide(L)'
;APRLIQSIGLTGPSGLGKNGNQLWVCDATSGVRIFDAANPANPIERQVLPSLQQAYDVIVLADRTFISTNNNLYCCSINNNWQVSVLSNLRIKP
;
A
#
# COMPACT_ATOMS: atom_id res chain seq x y z
N ALA A 1 -8.50 18.16 -20.37
CA ALA A 1 -9.35 17.22 -19.61
C ALA A 1 -8.49 16.06 -19.11
N PRO A 2 -8.77 15.46 -17.93
CA PRO A 2 -8.09 14.24 -17.48
C PRO A 2 -8.33 13.07 -18.45
N ARG A 3 -7.33 12.19 -18.62
CA ARG A 3 -7.41 11.00 -19.49
C ARG A 3 -6.97 9.76 -18.73
N LEU A 4 -7.76 8.69 -18.81
CA LEU A 4 -7.37 7.37 -18.34
C LEU A 4 -6.24 6.82 -19.25
N ILE A 5 -5.10 6.48 -18.65
CA ILE A 5 -3.94 5.93 -19.38
C ILE A 5 -3.70 4.45 -19.09
N GLN A 6 -4.14 3.95 -17.94
CA GLN A 6 -3.96 2.57 -17.52
C GLN A 6 -4.99 2.19 -16.46
N SER A 7 -5.40 0.93 -16.45
CA SER A 7 -6.20 0.32 -15.39
C SER A 7 -5.58 -1.02 -15.00
N ILE A 8 -5.45 -1.28 -13.71
CA ILE A 8 -4.90 -2.53 -13.17
C ILE A 8 -6.03 -3.24 -12.43
N GLY A 9 -6.31 -4.49 -12.80
CA GLY A 9 -7.31 -5.30 -12.11
C GLY A 9 -6.81 -5.74 -10.74
N LEU A 10 -7.56 -5.43 -9.69
CA LEU A 10 -7.29 -5.81 -8.31
C LEU A 10 -8.46 -6.63 -7.76
N THR A 11 -8.28 -7.32 -6.62
CA THR A 11 -9.28 -8.22 -6.04
C THR A 11 -10.44 -7.48 -5.37
N GLY A 12 -10.14 -6.40 -4.66
CA GLY A 12 -11.07 -5.59 -3.89
C GLY A 12 -10.37 -4.38 -3.29
N PRO A 13 -9.99 -3.39 -4.12
CA PRO A 13 -9.24 -2.23 -3.65
C PRO A 13 -10.11 -1.35 -2.73
N SER A 14 -9.58 -0.97 -1.56
CA SER A 14 -10.30 -0.21 -0.53
C SER A 14 -9.68 1.17 -0.22
N GLY A 15 -8.35 1.25 -0.23
CA GLY A 15 -7.61 2.47 0.07
C GLY A 15 -6.27 2.48 -0.66
N LEU A 16 -5.74 3.67 -0.94
CA LEU A 16 -4.45 3.83 -1.60
C LEU A 16 -3.74 5.09 -1.13
N GLY A 17 -2.41 5.03 -1.18
CA GLY A 17 -1.54 6.14 -0.85
C GLY A 17 -0.33 6.15 -1.77
N LYS A 18 0.13 7.35 -2.14
CA LYS A 18 1.28 7.53 -3.03
C LYS A 18 2.24 8.56 -2.47
N ASN A 19 3.53 8.23 -2.49
CA ASN A 19 4.60 9.18 -2.26
C ASN A 19 5.76 8.92 -3.24
N GLY A 20 6.18 9.95 -3.99
CA GLY A 20 7.10 9.75 -5.11
C GLY A 20 6.57 8.68 -6.07
N ASN A 21 7.37 7.64 -6.32
CA ASN A 21 6.97 6.51 -7.16
C ASN A 21 6.32 5.35 -6.39
N GLN A 22 6.31 5.40 -5.06
CA GLN A 22 5.73 4.34 -4.25
C GLN A 22 4.21 4.51 -4.24
N LEU A 23 3.50 3.54 -4.81
CA LEU A 23 2.05 3.45 -4.75
C LEU A 23 1.67 2.22 -3.93
N TRP A 24 0.98 2.43 -2.81
CA TRP A 24 0.48 1.37 -1.93
C TRP A 24 -1.03 1.27 -2.12
N VAL A 25 -1.55 0.05 -2.26
CA VAL A 25 -2.97 -0.21 -2.45
C VAL A 25 -3.43 -1.33 -1.53
N CYS A 26 -4.39 -1.05 -0.66
CA CYS A 26 -5.09 -2.05 0.13
C CYS A 26 -6.04 -2.83 -0.78
N ASP A 27 -5.90 -4.15 -0.85
CA ASP A 27 -6.58 -5.03 -1.81
C ASP A 27 -7.27 -6.22 -1.12
N ALA A 28 -8.21 -5.91 -0.21
CA ALA A 28 -9.04 -6.88 0.50
C ALA A 28 -8.26 -8.09 1.08
N THR A 29 -8.53 -9.29 0.58
CA THR A 29 -7.91 -10.55 1.03
C THR A 29 -6.50 -10.76 0.47
N SER A 30 -6.13 -10.04 -0.59
CA SER A 30 -4.75 -10.04 -1.13
C SER A 30 -3.77 -9.29 -0.23
N GLY A 31 -4.27 -8.52 0.75
CA GLY A 31 -3.46 -7.72 1.66
C GLY A 31 -3.12 -6.35 1.08
N VAL A 32 -1.88 -5.88 1.23
CA VAL A 32 -1.43 -4.59 0.68
C VAL A 32 -0.45 -4.83 -0.47
N ARG A 33 -0.75 -4.27 -1.64
CA ARG A 33 0.10 -4.32 -2.84
C ARG A 33 0.90 -3.04 -2.99
N ILE A 34 2.15 -3.16 -3.44
CA ILE A 34 3.08 -2.05 -3.56
C ILE A 34 3.61 -2.02 -4.99
N PHE A 35 3.43 -0.88 -5.65
CA PHE A 35 3.82 -0.66 -7.03
C PHE A 35 4.90 0.42 -7.11
N ASP A 36 5.83 0.23 -8.04
CA ASP A 36 6.64 1.30 -8.62
C ASP A 36 5.85 1.97 -9.74
N ALA A 37 5.36 3.17 -9.45
CA ALA A 37 4.59 4.01 -10.35
C ALA A 37 5.44 5.09 -11.04
N ALA A 38 6.76 4.86 -11.20
CA ALA A 38 7.65 5.77 -11.96
C ALA A 38 7.15 6.03 -13.38
N ASN A 39 6.64 4.98 -14.04
CA ASN A 39 5.92 5.09 -15.31
C ASN A 39 4.42 4.88 -15.05
N PRO A 40 3.58 5.93 -15.09
CA PRO A 40 2.16 5.81 -14.78
C PRO A 40 1.36 5.07 -15.87
N ALA A 41 1.92 4.89 -17.07
CA ALA A 41 1.33 4.06 -18.11
C ALA A 41 1.67 2.56 -17.94
N ASN A 42 2.70 2.24 -17.15
CA ASN A 42 3.09 0.87 -16.85
C ASN A 42 3.65 0.73 -15.41
N PRO A 43 2.80 0.83 -14.37
CA PRO A 43 3.22 0.60 -12.99
C PRO A 43 3.66 -0.86 -12.80
N ILE A 44 4.74 -1.07 -12.05
CA ILE A 44 5.33 -2.40 -11.80
C ILE A 44 4.99 -2.83 -10.38
N GLU A 45 4.33 -3.97 -10.18
CA GLU A 45 4.14 -4.53 -8.83
C GLU A 45 5.48 -5.02 -8.27
N ARG A 46 5.92 -4.43 -7.16
CA ARG A 46 7.21 -4.74 -6.53
C ARG A 46 7.04 -5.73 -5.39
N GLN A 47 5.92 -5.68 -4.67
CA GLN A 47 5.68 -6.52 -3.51
C GLN A 47 4.18 -6.64 -3.19
N VAL A 48 3.81 -7.77 -2.57
CA VAL A 48 2.54 -7.97 -1.89
C VAL A 48 2.82 -8.29 -0.41
N LEU A 49 2.05 -7.69 0.49
CA LEU A 49 2.08 -7.93 1.94
C LEU A 49 0.83 -8.72 2.36
N PRO A 50 0.82 -10.06 2.19
CA PRO A 50 -0.37 -10.88 2.42
C PRO A 50 -0.73 -11.02 3.91
N SER A 51 0.16 -10.63 4.83
CA SER A 51 -0.12 -10.60 6.27
C SER A 51 -0.98 -9.40 6.69
N LEU A 52 -1.10 -8.38 5.85
CA LEU A 52 -1.90 -7.17 6.09
C LEU A 52 -3.28 -7.28 5.42
N GLN A 53 -3.96 -8.41 5.62
CA GLN A 53 -5.30 -8.63 5.10
C GLN A 53 -6.30 -7.67 5.76
N GLN A 54 -7.39 -7.36 5.05
CA GLN A 54 -8.42 -6.45 5.55
C GLN A 54 -7.87 -5.07 5.93
N ALA A 55 -6.85 -4.61 5.20
CA ALA A 55 -6.42 -3.23 5.26
C ALA A 55 -7.52 -2.33 4.67
N TYR A 56 -7.85 -1.26 5.39
CA TYR A 56 -8.88 -0.30 4.99
C TYR A 56 -8.29 0.89 4.25
N ASP A 57 -7.18 1.43 4.77
CA ASP A 57 -6.54 2.62 4.22
C ASP A 57 -5.04 2.60 4.50
N VAL A 58 -4.31 3.39 3.70
CA VAL A 58 -2.86 3.55 3.78
C VAL A 58 -2.44 5.00 3.53
N ILE A 59 -1.66 5.54 4.46
CA ILE A 59 -1.03 6.87 4.32
C ILE A 59 0.46 6.67 4.13
N VAL A 60 1.00 7.13 2.99
CA VAL A 60 2.42 6.99 2.63
C VAL A 60 3.12 8.34 2.79
N LEU A 61 4.11 8.42 3.68
CA LEU A 61 4.96 9.59 3.91
C LEU A 61 6.38 9.34 3.38
N ALA A 62 7.30 10.29 3.59
CA ALA A 62 8.68 10.20 3.12
C ALA A 62 9.46 9.01 3.70
N ASP A 63 9.30 8.75 5.00
CA ASP A 63 10.06 7.77 5.75
C ASP A 63 9.18 6.75 6.49
N ARG A 64 7.85 6.94 6.48
CA ARG A 64 6.88 6.11 7.19
C ARG A 64 5.64 5.88 6.36
N THR A 65 5.06 4.69 6.50
CA THR A 65 3.77 4.32 5.95
C THR A 65 2.88 3.82 7.07
N PHE A 66 1.67 4.36 7.18
CA PHE A 66 0.67 3.93 8.15
C PHE A 66 -0.42 3.13 7.45
N ILE A 67 -0.76 1.97 7.98
CA ILE A 67 -1.77 1.08 7.39
C ILE A 67 -2.76 0.71 8.49
N SER A 68 -4.03 1.06 8.30
CA SER A 68 -5.10 0.66 9.21
C SER A 68 -5.73 -0.64 8.73
N THR A 69 -5.86 -1.61 9.63
CA THR A 69 -6.62 -2.85 9.44
C THR A 69 -7.76 -2.93 10.43
N ASN A 70 -8.54 -4.02 10.39
CA ASN A 70 -9.61 -4.30 11.35
C ASN A 70 -9.20 -4.19 12.83
N ASN A 71 -7.97 -4.54 13.17
CA ASN A 71 -7.54 -4.73 14.55
C ASN A 71 -6.23 -4.01 14.88
N ASN A 72 -5.55 -3.39 13.91
CA ASN A 72 -4.25 -2.79 14.12
C ASN A 72 -4.06 -1.53 13.26
N LEU A 73 -3.28 -0.59 13.79
CA LEU A 73 -2.58 0.42 12.99
C LEU A 73 -1.12 0.01 12.90
N TYR A 74 -0.63 -0.27 11.70
CA TYR A 74 0.78 -0.58 11.45
C TYR A 74 1.53 0.69 11.07
N CYS A 75 2.77 0.81 11.57
CA CYS A 75 3.74 1.78 11.12
C CYS A 75 4.90 1.02 10.46
N CYS A 76 5.14 1.31 9.19
CA CYS A 76 6.11 0.63 8.34
C CYS A 76 7.14 1.62 7.79
N SER A 77 8.30 1.12 7.40
CA SER A 77 9.22 1.79 6.49
C SER A 77 9.47 0.92 5.27
N ILE A 78 9.90 1.55 4.18
CA ILE A 78 10.36 0.87 2.97
C ILE A 78 11.71 1.46 2.55
N ASN A 79 12.66 0.60 2.20
CA ASN A 79 13.96 1.02 1.72
C ASN A 79 14.01 1.06 0.18
N ASN A 80 15.14 1.53 -0.38
CA ASN A 80 15.34 1.67 -1.82
C ASN A 80 15.29 0.33 -2.59
N ASN A 81 15.46 -0.80 -1.90
CA ASN A 81 15.34 -2.14 -2.48
C ASN A 81 13.90 -2.67 -2.42
N TRP A 82 12.93 -1.80 -2.14
CA TRP A 82 11.51 -2.14 -1.97
C TRP A 82 11.23 -3.09 -0.81
N GLN A 83 12.17 -3.25 0.13
CA GLN A 83 11.97 -4.08 1.29
C GLN A 83 11.19 -3.30 2.34
N VAL A 84 10.00 -3.79 2.66
CA VAL A 84 9.17 -3.27 3.75
C VAL A 84 9.59 -3.85 5.09
N SER A 85 9.62 -3.02 6.12
CA SER A 85 9.78 -3.42 7.52
C SER A 85 8.64 -2.83 8.35
N VAL A 86 7.99 -3.67 9.16
CA VAL A 86 7.06 -3.20 10.19
C VAL A 86 7.89 -2.70 11.36
N LEU A 87 7.77 -1.42 11.67
CA LEU A 87 8.51 -0.77 12.75
C LEU A 87 7.76 -0.89 14.08
N SER A 88 6.44 -0.72 14.04
CA SER A 88 5.57 -0.90 15.19
C SER A 88 4.14 -1.21 14.73
N ASN A 89 3.33 -1.71 15.67
CA ASN A 89 1.90 -1.83 15.49
C ASN A 89 1.20 -1.44 16.79
N LEU A 90 0.03 -0.82 16.65
CA LEU A 90 -0.88 -0.53 17.74
C LEU A 90 -2.14 -1.37 17.54
N ARG A 91 -2.43 -2.27 18.47
CA ARG A 91 -3.67 -3.04 18.46
C ARG A 91 -4.85 -2.14 18.84
N ILE A 92 -5.82 -2.05 17.94
CA ILE A 92 -7.09 -1.37 18.15
C ILE A 92 -8.08 -2.42 18.63
N LYS A 93 -8.52 -2.31 19.88
CA LYS A 93 -9.68 -3.07 20.37
C LYS A 93 -10.95 -2.25 20.06
N PRO A 94 -12.06 -2.89 19.69
CA PRO A 94 -13.36 -2.24 19.72
C PRO A 94 -13.67 -1.65 21.10
#